data_AF-A0A1N6R0C1-F1
#
_entry.id   AF-A0A1N6R0C1-F1
#
_cell.length_a   1.000
_cell.length_b   1.000
_cell.length_c   1.000
_cell.angle_alpha   90.00
_cell.angle_beta   90.00
_cell.angle_gamma   90.00
#
_symmetry.space_group_name_H-M   'P 1'
#
loop_
_entity.id
_entity.type
_entity.pdbx_description
1 polymer ?
#
loop_
_entity_poly.entity_id
_entity_poly.type
_entity_poly.pdbx_seq_one_letter_code
_entity_poly.pdbx_strand_id
1 'polypeptide(L)'
;MQNHNWKLPEIFDEYHRLIQAHLRSKSKGTREFIDILRLTEEYSIPTISRILKDLDQKNRYSYQDVLSVLRYQTQCTTGTQYLADDILKELNIDHIYTTHLPLSDYDSLLVKGGEING
;
A
#
# COMPACT_ATOMS: atom_id res chain seq x y z
N MET A 1 -10.87 -30.20 -29.73
CA MET A 1 -10.47 -28.81 -29.42
C MET A 1 -10.94 -28.51 -28.01
N GLN A 2 -10.03 -28.38 -27.04
CA GLN A 2 -10.41 -28.09 -25.65
C GLN A 2 -10.75 -26.60 -25.54
N ASN A 3 -12.05 -26.29 -25.48
CA ASN A 3 -12.54 -24.95 -25.14
C ASN A 3 -12.09 -24.64 -23.71
N HIS A 4 -11.03 -23.85 -23.58
CA HIS A 4 -10.61 -23.32 -22.29
C HIS A 4 -11.69 -22.33 -21.86
N ASN A 5 -12.54 -22.77 -20.94
CA ASN A 5 -13.57 -21.95 -20.32
C ASN A 5 -12.87 -20.94 -19.40
N TRP A 6 -12.22 -19.94 -20.00
CA TRP A 6 -11.47 -18.91 -19.29
C TRP A 6 -12.46 -17.97 -18.61
N LYS A 7 -12.89 -18.35 -17.42
CA LYS A 7 -13.75 -17.52 -16.56
C LYS A 7 -12.86 -16.82 -15.54
N LEU A 8 -13.05 -15.51 -15.37
CA LEU A 8 -12.46 -14.80 -14.24
C LEU A 8 -12.98 -15.42 -12.92
N PRO A 9 -12.12 -15.51 -11.89
CA PRO A 9 -12.57 -15.93 -10.56
C PRO A 9 -13.72 -15.05 -10.05
N GLU A 10 -14.67 -15.65 -9.33
CA GLU A 10 -15.90 -14.97 -8.87
C GLU A 10 -15.64 -13.75 -7.98
N ILE A 11 -14.47 -13.69 -7.34
CA ILE A 11 -14.06 -12.54 -6.54
C ILE A 11 -14.03 -11.24 -7.36
N PHE A 12 -13.78 -11.30 -8.67
CA PHE A 12 -13.77 -10.09 -9.50
C PHE A 12 -15.17 -9.50 -9.64
N ASP A 13 -16.18 -10.33 -9.88
CA ASP A 13 -17.57 -9.89 -10.01
C ASP A 13 -18.08 -9.32 -8.67
N GLU A 14 -17.72 -9.96 -7.57
CA GLU A 14 -18.12 -9.50 -6.24
C GLU A 14 -17.42 -8.19 -5.86
N TYR A 15 -16.11 -8.10 -6.10
CA TYR A 15 -15.34 -6.88 -5.83
C TYR A 15 -15.82 -5.71 -6.69
N HIS A 16 -16.26 -5.94 -7.93
CA HIS A 16 -16.87 -4.91 -8.78
C HIS A 16 -18.14 -4.32 -8.15
N ARG A 17 -19.03 -5.19 -7.64
CA ARG A 17 -20.25 -4.75 -6.94
C ARG A 17 -19.92 -3.96 -5.68
N LEU A 18 -18.96 -4.44 -4.91
CA LEU A 18 -18.53 -3.81 -3.65
C LEU A 18 -17.90 -2.43 -3.87
N ILE A 19 -17.03 -2.26 -4.88
CA ILE A 19 -16.49 -0.94 -5.23
C ILE A 19 -17.62 0.02 -5.64
N GLN A 20 -18.55 -0.43 -6.50
CA GLN A 20 -19.67 0.41 -6.93
C GLN A 20 -20.53 0.87 -5.74
N ALA A 21 -20.76 -0.02 -4.77
CA ALA A 21 -21.47 0.29 -3.53
C ALA A 21 -20.67 1.26 -2.65
N HIS A 22 -19.37 1.02 -2.47
CA HIS A 22 -18.48 1.85 -1.65
C HIS A 22 -18.42 3.30 -2.15
N LEU A 23 -18.25 3.48 -3.47
CA LEU A 23 -18.19 4.81 -4.10
C LEU A 23 -19.56 5.44 -4.34
N ARG A 24 -20.66 4.72 -4.05
CA ARG A 24 -22.05 5.12 -4.33
C ARG A 24 -22.27 5.58 -5.78
N SER A 25 -21.49 5.04 -6.71
CA SER A 25 -21.46 5.48 -8.10
C SER A 25 -21.05 4.33 -9.02
N LYS A 26 -21.98 3.92 -9.89
CA LYS A 26 -21.74 2.84 -10.86
C LYS A 26 -20.63 3.20 -11.85
N SER A 27 -20.63 4.43 -12.38
CA SER A 27 -19.64 4.85 -13.37
C SER A 27 -18.23 4.95 -12.77
N LYS A 28 -18.08 5.55 -11.58
CA LYS A 28 -16.77 5.64 -10.90
C LYS A 28 -16.26 4.26 -10.49
N GLY A 29 -17.13 3.42 -9.92
CA GLY A 29 -16.74 2.07 -9.51
C GLY A 29 -16.38 1.16 -10.67
N THR A 30 -17.07 1.27 -11.81
CA THR A 30 -16.67 0.55 -13.03
C THR A 30 -15.34 1.06 -13.57
N ARG A 31 -15.05 2.36 -13.50
CA ARG A 31 -13.76 2.90 -13.94
C ARG A 31 -12.61 2.34 -13.11
N GLU A 32 -12.72 2.40 -11.77
CA GLU A 32 -11.71 1.81 -10.89
C GLU A 32 -11.58 0.30 -11.09
N PHE A 33 -12.68 -0.41 -11.31
CA PHE A 33 -12.62 -1.84 -11.59
C PHE A 33 -11.94 -2.17 -12.93
N ILE A 34 -12.15 -1.36 -13.97
CA ILE A 34 -11.42 -1.51 -15.24
C ILE A 34 -9.92 -1.31 -15.01
N ASP A 35 -9.54 -0.34 -14.20
CA ASP A 35 -8.13 -0.12 -13.86
C ASP A 35 -7.54 -1.32 -13.08
N ILE A 36 -8.32 -1.97 -12.21
CA ILE A 36 -7.93 -3.24 -11.56
C ILE A 36 -7.77 -4.37 -12.58
N LEU A 37 -8.68 -4.49 -13.56
CA LEU A 37 -8.58 -5.52 -14.60
C LEU A 37 -7.31 -5.35 -15.44
N ARG A 38 -6.93 -4.10 -15.76
CA ARG A 38 -5.68 -3.81 -16.48
C ARG A 38 -4.43 -4.29 -15.73
N LEU A 39 -4.44 -4.27 -14.39
CA LEU A 39 -3.33 -4.81 -13.60
C LEU A 39 -3.12 -6.32 -13.80
N THR A 40 -4.13 -7.05 -14.28
CA THR A 40 -3.97 -8.49 -14.58
C THR A 40 -3.10 -8.75 -15.81
N GLU A 41 -2.94 -7.76 -16.70
CA GLU A 41 -2.03 -7.82 -17.85
C GLU A 41 -0.57 -7.89 -17.39
N GLU A 42 -0.23 -7.20 -16.30
CA GLU A 42 1.13 -7.13 -15.74
C GLU A 42 1.38 -8.15 -14.64
N TYR A 43 0.42 -8.39 -13.72
CA TYR A 43 0.67 -9.11 -12.46
C TYR A 43 0.02 -10.50 -12.35
N SER A 44 -0.56 -11.03 -13.43
CA SER A 44 -1.31 -12.30 -13.50
C SER A 44 -2.62 -12.33 -12.70
N ILE A 45 -3.63 -13.00 -13.24
CA ILE A 45 -4.96 -13.13 -12.62
C ILE A 45 -4.92 -13.74 -11.21
N PRO A 46 -4.15 -14.83 -10.93
CA PRO A 46 -4.12 -15.43 -9.59
C PRO A 46 -3.60 -14.47 -8.51
N THR A 47 -2.59 -13.66 -8.82
CA THR A 47 -2.02 -12.68 -7.87
C THR A 47 -3.05 -11.62 -7.51
N ILE A 48 -3.69 -11.00 -8.53
CA ILE A 48 -4.73 -10.01 -8.31
C ILE A 48 -5.90 -10.63 -7.55
N SER A 49 -6.34 -11.84 -7.89
CA SER A 49 -7.40 -12.56 -7.18
C SER A 49 -7.10 -12.70 -5.68
N ARG A 50 -5.86 -13.04 -5.33
CA ARG A 50 -5.42 -13.18 -3.93
C ARG A 50 -5.46 -11.84 -3.21
N ILE A 51 -5.05 -10.76 -3.87
CA ILE A 51 -5.09 -9.40 -3.32
C ILE A 51 -6.53 -8.95 -3.09
N LEU A 52 -7.43 -9.17 -4.06
CA LEU A 52 -8.83 -8.83 -3.91
C LEU A 52 -9.48 -9.56 -2.72
N LYS A 53 -9.16 -10.85 -2.51
CA LYS A 53 -9.63 -11.61 -1.34
C LYS A 53 -9.12 -11.03 -0.02
N ASP A 54 -7.85 -10.64 0.06
CA ASP A 54 -7.27 -10.03 1.26
C ASP A 54 -7.89 -8.66 1.57
N LEU A 55 -8.16 -7.86 0.53
CA LEU A 55 -8.83 -6.57 0.67
C LEU A 55 -10.30 -6.70 1.06
N ASP A 56 -10.99 -7.70 0.51
CA ASP A 56 -12.36 -8.02 0.87
C ASP A 56 -12.49 -8.42 2.35
N GLN A 57 -11.57 -9.26 2.85
CA GLN A 57 -11.49 -9.58 4.29
C GLN A 57 -11.29 -8.34 5.18
N LYS A 58 -10.67 -7.28 4.64
CA LYS A 58 -10.42 -6.01 5.33
C LYS A 58 -11.50 -4.95 5.05
N ASN A 59 -12.56 -5.30 4.31
CA ASN A 59 -13.61 -4.39 3.86
C ASN A 59 -13.08 -3.14 3.15
N ARG A 60 -12.01 -3.30 2.36
CA ARG A 60 -11.34 -2.22 1.63
C ARG A 60 -11.63 -2.34 0.15
N TYR A 61 -12.22 -1.30 -0.44
CA TYR A 61 -12.73 -1.32 -1.80
C TYR A 61 -12.31 -0.06 -2.58
N SER A 62 -11.06 -0.04 -3.02
CA SER A 62 -10.54 0.99 -3.92
C SER A 62 -9.41 0.45 -4.79
N TYR A 63 -9.25 1.01 -5.99
CA TYR A 63 -8.08 0.78 -6.83
C TYR A 63 -6.76 1.12 -6.11
N GLN A 64 -6.74 2.19 -5.29
CA GLN A 64 -5.54 2.60 -4.54
C GLN A 64 -5.11 1.54 -3.52
N ASP A 65 -6.06 0.82 -2.94
CA ASP A 65 -5.78 -0.23 -1.97
C ASP A 65 -5.14 -1.45 -2.64
N VAL A 66 -5.62 -1.79 -3.85
CA VAL A 66 -5.01 -2.83 -4.69
C VAL A 66 -3.57 -2.47 -5.04
N LEU A 67 -3.33 -1.23 -5.48
CA LEU A 67 -1.98 -0.74 -5.76
C LEU A 67 -1.07 -0.74 -4.54
N SER A 68 -1.59 -0.37 -3.37
CA SER A 68 -0.81 -0.36 -2.13
C SER A 68 -0.32 -1.76 -1.77
N VAL A 69 -1.20 -2.78 -1.86
CA VAL A 69 -0.82 -4.17 -1.60
C VAL A 69 0.14 -4.69 -2.67
N LEU A 70 -0.07 -4.36 -3.95
CA LEU A 70 0.85 -4.73 -5.03
C LEU A 70 2.24 -4.15 -4.80
N ARG A 71 2.32 -2.86 -4.49
CA ARG A 71 3.58 -2.16 -4.20
C ARG A 71 4.29 -2.77 -2.98
N TYR A 72 3.54 -3.09 -1.93
CA TYR A 72 4.10 -3.78 -0.77
C TYR A 72 4.66 -5.15 -1.16
N GLN A 73 3.94 -5.94 -1.96
CA GLN A 73 4.41 -7.26 -2.39
C GLN A 73 5.64 -7.18 -3.30
N THR A 74 5.77 -6.16 -4.16
CA THR A 74 6.94 -6.00 -5.03
C THR A 74 8.14 -5.38 -4.33
N GLN A 75 7.92 -4.41 -3.43
CA GLN A 75 9.01 -3.66 -2.79
C GLN A 75 9.49 -4.27 -1.48
N CYS A 76 8.62 -4.99 -0.73
CA CYS A 76 9.03 -5.60 0.54
C CYS A 76 9.59 -7.02 0.39
N THR A 77 9.41 -7.66 -0.78
CA THR A 77 10.03 -8.96 -1.08
C THR A 77 11.49 -8.81 -1.52
N THR A 78 11.81 -7.73 -2.22
CA THR A 78 13.17 -7.23 -2.34
C THR A 78 13.50 -6.48 -1.05
N GLY A 79 13.71 -7.21 0.04
CA GLY A 79 13.95 -6.66 1.38
C GLY A 79 14.75 -5.38 1.28
N THR A 80 14.21 -4.28 1.83
CA THR A 80 14.73 -2.91 1.71
C THR A 80 16.23 -2.96 1.52
N GLN A 81 16.70 -2.80 0.28
CA GLN A 81 18.13 -2.71 0.04
C GLN A 81 18.58 -1.52 0.86
N TYR A 82 19.42 -1.77 1.85
CA TYR A 82 20.09 -0.71 2.56
C TYR A 82 20.70 0.19 1.48
N LEU A 83 20.37 1.49 1.54
CA LEU A 83 21.05 2.48 0.72
C LEU A 83 22.54 2.24 0.90
N ALA A 84 23.25 2.06 -0.21
CA ALA A 84 24.68 1.80 -0.15
C ALA A 84 25.38 2.97 0.57
N ASP A 85 26.45 2.65 1.31
CA ASP A 85 27.12 3.59 2.21
C ASP A 85 27.63 4.85 1.50
N ASP A 86 27.87 4.76 0.19
CA ASP A 86 28.22 5.87 -0.69
C ASP A 86 27.07 6.88 -0.86
N ILE A 87 25.84 6.39 -1.08
CA ILE A 87 24.64 7.22 -1.19
C ILE A 87 24.30 7.84 0.18
N LEU A 88 24.51 7.10 1.28
CA LEU A 88 24.32 7.63 2.63
C LEU A 88 25.29 8.76 2.96
N LYS A 89 26.53 8.67 2.47
CA LYS A 89 27.55 9.73 2.61
C LYS A 89 27.26 10.94 1.72
N GLU A 90 26.81 10.73 0.49
CA GLU A 90 26.41 11.82 -0.40
C GLU A 90 25.22 12.62 0.16
N LEU A 91 24.26 11.93 0.77
CA LEU A 91 23.10 12.54 1.40
C LEU A 91 23.38 13.07 2.83
N ASN A 92 24.57 12.84 3.38
CA ASN A 92 24.96 13.19 4.76
C ASN A 92 24.01 12.57 5.82
N ILE A 93 23.49 11.38 5.54
CA ILE A 93 22.55 10.61 6.39
C ILE A 93 23.27 9.50 7.17
N ASP A 94 24.54 9.22 6.86
CA ASP A 94 25.35 8.21 7.56
C ASP A 94 25.49 8.48 9.09
N HIS A 95 25.27 9.71 9.54
CA HIS A 95 25.29 10.09 10.97
C HIS A 95 23.90 10.03 11.63
N ILE A 96 22.82 9.79 10.87
CA ILE A 96 21.45 9.73 11.39
C ILE A 96 21.15 8.31 11.84
N TYR A 97 21.70 7.96 13.00
CA TYR A 97 21.19 6.84 13.78
C TYR A 97 19.78 7.21 14.25
N THR A 98 18.81 6.33 14.00
CA THR A 98 17.40 6.46 14.35
C THR A 98 17.21 7.32 15.61
N THR A 99 16.51 8.44 15.50
CA THR A 99 16.24 9.37 16.59
C THR A 99 15.25 8.78 17.60
N HIS A 100 15.61 7.66 18.23
CA HIS A 100 15.11 7.35 19.55
C HIS A 100 15.88 8.24 20.51
N LEU A 101 15.43 9.50 20.65
CA LEU A 101 15.79 10.28 21.83
C LEU A 101 15.36 9.44 23.04
N PRO A 102 16.27 9.06 23.94
CA PRO A 102 15.88 8.41 25.19
C PRO A 102 14.89 9.32 25.91
N LEU A 103 13.88 8.73 26.57
CA LEU A 103 12.80 9.46 27.24
C LEU A 103 13.31 10.54 28.22
N SER A 104 14.51 10.38 28.78
CA SER A 104 15.18 11.39 29.61
C SER A 104 15.44 12.71 28.89
N ASP A 105 15.63 12.68 27.57
CA ASP A 105 15.94 13.85 26.78
C ASP A 105 14.67 14.66 26.45
N TYR A 106 13.49 14.03 26.52
CA TYR A 106 12.20 14.73 26.46
C TYR A 106 11.98 15.61 27.70
N ASP A 107 12.36 15.13 28.89
CA ASP A 107 12.24 15.91 30.14
C ASP A 107 13.05 17.21 30.08
N SER A 108 14.22 17.17 29.42
CA SER A 108 15.07 18.35 29.23
C SER A 108 14.47 19.40 28.29
N LEU A 109 13.65 18.98 27.32
CA LEU A 109 12.92 19.87 26.42
C LEU A 109 11.71 20.52 27.11
N LEU A 110 11.08 19.82 28.06
CA LEU A 110 10.00 20.38 28.88
C LEU A 110 10.51 21.46 29.83
N VAL A 111 11.74 21.32 30.37
CA VAL A 111 12.35 22.34 31.25
C VAL A 111 12.65 23.64 30.48
N LYS A 112 13.04 23.56 29.20
CA LYS A 112 13.30 24.75 28.38
C LYS A 112 12.05 25.43 27.82
N GLY A 113 10.90 24.74 27.77
CA GLY A 113 9.63 25.30 27.31
C GLY A 113 8.86 26.11 28.36
N GLY A 114 9.39 26.20 29.59
CA GLY A 114 8.69 26.73 30.77
C GLY A 114 9.08 28.14 31.20
N GLU A 115 9.75 28.96 30.39
CA GLU A 115 9.82 30.41 30.63
C GLU A 115 8.57 31.09 30.06
N ILE A 116 7.43 30.87 30.72
CA ILE A 116 6.31 31.81 30.63
C ILE A 116 6.69 33.06 31.42
N ASN A 117 7.27 34.03 30.73
CA ASN A 117 7.48 35.36 31.29
C ASN A 117 6.12 35.95 31.71
N GLY A 118 5.99 36.19 33.02
CA GLY A 118 4.93 37.02 33.61
C GLY A 118 5.22 38.50 33.46
#